data_AF-A0A3D3DE83-F1
#
_entry.id   AF-A0A3D3DE83-F1
#
_cell.length_a   1.000
_cell.length_b   1.000
_cell.length_c   1.000
_cell.angle_alpha   90.00
_cell.angle_beta   90.00
_cell.angle_gamma   90.00
#
_symmetry.space_group_name_H-M   'P 1'
#
loop_
_entity.id
_entity.type
_entity.pdbx_description
1 polymer ?
#
loop_
_entity_poly.entity_id
_entity_poly.type
_entity_poly.pdbx_seq_one_letter_code
_entity_poly.pdbx_strand_id
1 'polypeptide(L)' 'MMNFGHGGGIFTMFMFAIVIGLIIYFIVINTRSNRYTGGFSETSLDIIKERFAKGEITEKEFEKMKKALKS' A
#
# COMPACT_ATOMS: atom_id res chain seq x y z
N MET A 1 4.22 -30.15 -42.08
CA MET A 1 5.49 -30.00 -41.33
C MET A 1 5.84 -28.52 -41.34
N MET A 2 5.75 -27.81 -40.20
CA MET A 2 6.42 -26.52 -39.97
C MET A 2 6.31 -26.21 -38.47
N ASN A 3 7.42 -26.42 -37.77
CA ASN A 3 7.57 -26.31 -36.33
C ASN A 3 7.88 -24.85 -35.95
N PHE A 4 6.89 -23.96 -36.07
CA PHE A 4 7.01 -22.51 -35.75
C PHE A 4 6.42 -22.16 -34.37
N GLY A 5 6.54 -23.08 -33.40
CA GLY A 5 5.83 -22.98 -32.12
C GLY A 5 6.65 -22.54 -30.89
N HIS A 6 7.98 -22.46 -30.96
CA HIS A 6 8.80 -22.35 -29.75
C HIS A 6 9.54 -21.02 -29.52
N GLY A 7 9.69 -20.17 -30.54
CA GLY A 7 10.33 -18.84 -30.39
C GLY A 7 9.35 -17.73 -30.00
N GLY A 8 8.13 -17.76 -30.54
CA GLY A 8 7.10 -16.75 -30.26
C GLY A 8 6.53 -16.85 -28.84
N GLY A 9 6.31 -18.07 -28.34
CA GLY A 9 5.70 -18.30 -27.02
C GLY A 9 6.54 -17.80 -25.85
N ILE A 10 7.86 -18.03 -25.91
CA ILE A 10 8.80 -17.56 -24.86
C ILE A 10 8.91 -16.04 -24.88
N PHE A 11 8.98 -15.43 -26.07
CA PHE A 11 9.02 -13.97 -26.21
C PHE A 11 7.75 -13.30 -25.69
N THR A 12 6.58 -13.87 -26.00
CA THR A 12 5.29 -13.39 -25.48
C THR A 12 5.20 -13.54 -23.97
N MET A 13 5.72 -14.63 -23.40
CA MET A 13 5.69 -14.85 -21.95
C MET A 13 6.63 -13.89 -21.20
N PHE A 14 7.80 -13.61 -21.78
CA PHE A 14 8.75 -12.65 -21.21
C PHE A 14 8.18 -11.21 -21.23
N MET A 15 7.53 -10.83 -22.32
CA MET A 15 6.85 -9.53 -22.41
C MET A 15 5.74 -9.40 -21.38
N PHE A 16 4.94 -10.45 -21.17
CA PHE A 16 3.88 -10.45 -20.17
C PHE A 16 4.44 -10.37 -18.74
N ALA A 17 5.53 -11.09 -18.46
CA ALA A 17 6.22 -11.03 -17.17
C ALA A 17 6.77 -9.63 -16.86
N ILE A 18 7.29 -8.91 -17.87
CA ILE A 18 7.74 -7.52 -17.72
C ILE A 18 6.57 -6.60 -17.37
N VAL A 19 5.43 -6.73 -18.07
CA VAL A 19 4.23 -5.92 -17.78
C VAL A 19 3.71 -6.17 -16.36
N ILE A 20 3.61 -7.43 -15.95
CA ILE A 20 3.21 -7.79 -14.58
C ILE A 20 4.22 -7.25 -13.56
N GLY A 21 5.52 -7.37 -13.84
CA GLY A 21 6.58 -6.84 -13.01
C GLY A 21 6.48 -5.31 -12.83
N LEU A 22 6.16 -4.56 -13.88
CA LEU A 22 5.93 -3.13 -13.82
C LEU A 22 4.69 -2.76 -12.99
N ILE A 23 3.60 -3.53 -13.11
CA ILE A 23 2.40 -3.33 -12.27
C ILE A 23 2.73 -3.55 -10.80
N ILE A 24 3.43 -4.64 -10.46
CA ILE A 24 3.85 -4.92 -9.08
C ILE A 24 4.82 -3.84 -8.59
N TYR A 25 5.79 -3.42 -9.42
CA TYR A 25 6.73 -2.35 -9.08
C TYR A 25 5.99 -1.03 -8.80
N PHE A 26 5.00 -0.67 -9.63
CA PHE A 26 4.19 0.53 -9.46
C PHE A 26 3.33 0.48 -8.19
N ILE A 27 2.75 -0.68 -7.87
CA ILE A 27 2.01 -0.88 -6.62
C ILE A 27 2.94 -0.79 -5.41
N VAL A 28 4.11 -1.44 -5.46
CA VAL A 28 5.08 -1.42 -4.35
C VAL A 28 5.67 -0.03 -4.14
N ILE A 29 6.00 0.71 -5.20
CA ILE A 29 6.52 2.07 -5.07
C ILE A 29 5.44 3.03 -4.58
N ASN A 30 4.18 2.89 -5.01
CA ASN A 30 3.07 3.69 -4.51
C ASN A 30 2.70 3.34 -3.05
N THR A 31 2.84 2.07 -2.68
CA THR A 31 2.65 1.61 -1.29
C THR A 31 3.82 2.03 -0.40
N ARG A 32 5.05 2.10 -0.94
CA ARG A 32 6.22 2.62 -0.21
C ARG A 32 6.22 4.14 -0.13
N SER A 33 5.79 4.86 -1.17
CA SER A 33 5.66 6.33 -1.12
C SER A 33 4.58 6.76 -0.13
N ASN A 34 3.52 5.96 0.05
CA ASN A 34 2.54 6.17 1.12
C ASN A 34 3.06 5.79 2.52
N ARG A 35 4.18 5.07 2.64
CA ARG A 35 4.83 4.78 3.94
C ARG A 35 5.93 5.78 4.31
N TYR A 36 6.39 6.62 3.39
CA TYR A 36 7.46 7.59 3.67
C TYR A 36 6.98 9.02 3.89
N THR A 37 5.68 9.32 3.77
CA THR A 37 5.09 10.63 4.11
C THR A 37 4.03 10.58 5.22
N GLY A 38 3.65 9.39 5.70
CA GLY A 38 2.67 9.20 6.80
C GLY A 38 3.26 8.89 8.18
N GLY A 39 4.60 8.87 8.32
CA GLY A 39 5.33 8.19 9.41
C GLY A 39 5.12 8.68 10.85
N PHE A 40 4.34 9.72 11.10
CA PHE A 40 4.03 10.17 12.46
C PHE A 40 2.53 10.39 12.68
N SER A 41 1.84 11.02 11.74
CA SER A 41 0.40 11.28 11.86
C SER A 41 -0.42 10.00 11.67
N GLU A 42 -0.06 9.13 10.73
CA GLU A 42 -0.81 7.89 10.46
C GLU A 42 -0.63 6.88 11.60
N THR A 43 0.61 6.70 12.09
CA THR A 43 0.91 5.89 13.28
C THR A 43 0.18 6.41 14.52
N SER A 44 0.19 7.73 14.76
CA SER A 44 -0.47 8.32 15.93
C SER A 44 -2.00 8.20 15.85
N LEU A 45 -2.57 8.38 14.66
CA LEU A 45 -4.00 8.17 14.41
C LEU A 45 -4.42 6.70 14.57
N ASP A 46 -3.56 5.75 14.18
CA ASP A 46 -3.82 4.32 14.32
C ASP A 46 -3.78 3.89 15.80
N ILE A 47 -2.82 4.40 16.57
CA ILE A 47 -2.72 4.15 18.02
C ILE A 47 -3.97 4.67 18.76
N ILE A 48 -4.45 5.88 18.45
CA ILE A 48 -5.66 6.42 19.11
C ILE A 48 -6.93 5.68 18.67
N LYS A 49 -7.01 5.19 17.42
CA LYS A 49 -8.13 4.35 16.96
C LYS A 49 -8.17 3.03 17.70
N GLU A 50 -7.02 2.38 17.89
CA GLU A 50 -6.94 1.11 18.58
C GLU A 50 -7.44 1.23 20.03
N ARG A 51 -7.04 2.29 20.74
CA ARG A 51 -7.49 2.57 22.12
C ARG A 51 -8.97 2.91 22.19
N PHE A 52 -9.52 3.60 21.19
CA PHE A 52 -10.95 3.86 21.08
C PHE A 52 -11.74 2.55 20.87
N ALA A 53 -11.26 1.66 20.00
CA ALA A 53 -11.86 0.36 19.76
C ALA A 53 -11.81 -0.55 21.00
N LYS A 54 -10.76 -0.43 21.82
CA LYS A 54 -10.65 -1.10 23.12
C LYS A 54 -11.54 -0.48 24.20
N GLY A 55 -12.18 0.67 23.93
CA GLY A 55 -13.01 1.39 24.89
C GLY A 55 -12.22 2.10 26.01
N GLU A 56 -10.89 2.20 25.86
CA GLU A 56 -10.00 2.84 26.86
C GLU A 56 -10.11 4.37 26.83
N ILE A 57 -10.61 4.93 25.73
CA ILE A 57 -10.83 6.37 25.56
C ILE A 57 -12.26 6.64 25.09
N THR A 58 -12.84 7.74 25.57
CA THR A 58 -14.16 8.20 25.13
C THR A 58 -14.08 8.96 23.79
N GLU A 59 -15.19 9.06 23.08
CA GLU A 59 -15.32 9.78 21.81
C GLU A 59 -14.79 11.23 21.90
N LYS A 60 -15.03 11.89 23.04
CA LYS A 60 -14.53 13.27 23.30
C LYS A 60 -13.00 13.36 23.33
N GLU A 61 -12.33 12.34 23.87
CA GLU A 61 -10.87 12.26 23.94
C GLU A 61 -10.28 11.97 22.55
N PHE A 62 -10.92 11.05 21.81
CA PHE A 62 -10.54 10.72 20.44
C PHE A 62 -10.61 11.93 19.49
N GLU A 63 -11.69 12.70 19.55
CA GLU A 63 -11.88 13.92 18.76
C GLU A 63 -10.79 14.98 19.04
N LYS A 64 -10.42 15.17 20.31
CA LYS A 64 -9.35 16.11 20.70
C LYS A 64 -7.99 15.68 20.15
N MET A 65 -7.63 14.41 20.31
CA MET A 65 -6.35 13.87 19.83
C MET A 65 -6.26 13.92 18.30
N LYS A 66 -7.35 13.57 17.60
CA LYS A 66 -7.42 13.67 16.13
C LYS A 66 -7.21 15.11 15.64
N LYS A 67 -7.78 16.10 16.33
CA LYS A 67 -7.57 17.53 15.99
C LYS A 67 -6.15 17.99 16.28
N ALA A 68 -5.56 17.55 17.40
CA ALA A 68 -4.18 17.88 17.76
C ALA A 68 -3.15 17.29 16.78
N LEU A 69 -3.38 16.08 16.26
CA LEU A 69 -2.49 15.39 15.31
C LEU A 69 -2.64 15.85 13.85
N LYS A 70 -3.68 16.63 13.54
CA LYS A 70 -3.95 17.22 12.22
C LYS A 70 -3.41 18.66 12.09
N SER A 71 -2.80 19.19 13.16
CA SER A 71 -2.13 20.50 13.22
C SER A 71 -0.63 20.39 12.94
#